data_AF-A0A8H3PBE9-F1
#
_entry.id   AF-A0A8H3PBE9-F1
#
_cell.length_a   1.000
_cell.length_b   1.000
_cell.length_c   1.000
_cell.angle_alpha   90.00
_cell.angle_beta   90.00
_cell.angle_gamma   90.00
#
_symmetry.space_group_name_H-M   'P 1'
#
loop_
_entity.id
_entity.type
_entity.pdbx_description
1 polymer ?
#
loop_
_entity_poly.entity_id
_entity_poly.type
_entity_poly.pdbx_seq_one_letter_code
_entity_poly.pdbx_strand_id
1 'polypeptide(L)'
;MKTFPWHTDCSYETSPPRFFALHVLHPDQCGGGTLSVLQVDRLLSRLSSSSQLALSAPEYRIHVPPEFIKNDEQLSITGPILSKRTRPELRFREDIFTPLTARAKTAVENLNSLLLGPHIQTEVVHLDSELLPQHSIILLDNRRWLHARSDVKDPNRHLRRVRWDARPFI
;
A
#
# COMPACT_ATOMS: atom_id res chain seq x y z
N MET A 1 14.36 8.79 -9.97
CA MET A 1 14.39 8.35 -8.55
C MET A 1 13.50 7.13 -8.45
N LYS A 2 14.02 5.99 -7.98
CA LYS A 2 13.28 4.71 -7.92
C LYS A 2 12.65 4.56 -6.53
N THR A 3 11.66 5.39 -6.24
CA THR A 3 10.86 5.21 -5.04
C THR A 3 10.10 3.89 -5.12
N PHE A 4 9.96 3.19 -4.00
CA PHE A 4 9.00 2.10 -3.93
C PHE A 4 7.62 2.74 -3.70
N PRO A 5 6.68 2.60 -4.66
CA PRO A 5 5.47 3.42 -4.69
C PRO A 5 4.51 3.08 -3.54
N TRP A 6 3.46 3.88 -3.41
CA TRP A 6 2.39 3.66 -2.44
C TRP A 6 1.74 2.30 -2.63
N HIS A 7 1.70 1.51 -1.57
CA HIS A 7 1.08 0.19 -1.60
C HIS A 7 0.64 -0.28 -0.21
N THR A 8 -0.12 -1.38 -0.23
CA THR A 8 -0.36 -2.29 0.89
C THR A 8 0.36 -3.61 0.61
N ASP A 9 0.92 -4.24 1.65
CA ASP A 9 1.68 -5.48 1.52
C ASP A 9 0.82 -6.63 1.00
N CYS A 10 1.38 -7.40 0.06
CA CYS A 10 0.77 -8.60 -0.51
C CYS A 10 -0.67 -8.35 -1.02
N SER A 11 -0.91 -7.19 -1.64
CA SER A 11 -2.23 -6.82 -2.18
C SER A 11 -2.77 -7.79 -3.23
N TYR A 12 -1.90 -8.58 -3.86
CA TYR A 12 -2.24 -9.63 -4.83
C TYR A 12 -2.76 -10.93 -4.19
N GLU A 13 -2.59 -11.14 -2.89
CA GLU A 13 -3.04 -12.36 -2.22
C GLU A 13 -4.57 -12.32 -1.97
N THR A 14 -5.25 -13.46 -2.08
CA THR A 14 -6.68 -13.57 -1.70
C THR A 14 -6.90 -13.16 -0.24
N SER A 15 -5.94 -13.52 0.62
CA SER A 15 -5.93 -13.18 2.05
C SER A 15 -4.68 -12.37 2.42
N PRO A 16 -4.62 -11.06 2.11
CA PRO A 16 -3.49 -10.23 2.47
C PRO A 16 -3.33 -10.17 4.00
N PRO A 17 -2.09 -10.02 4.51
CA PRO A 17 -1.86 -9.84 5.93
C PRO A 17 -2.57 -8.57 6.41
N ARG A 18 -3.25 -8.67 7.56
CA ARG A 18 -3.91 -7.51 8.17
C ARG A 18 -2.89 -6.53 8.74
N PHE A 19 -1.80 -7.05 9.29
CA PHE A 19 -0.77 -6.23 9.91
C PHE A 19 0.62 -6.62 9.41
N PHE A 20 1.52 -5.65 9.43
CA PHE A 20 2.94 -5.91 9.30
C PHE A 20 3.74 -5.07 10.29
N ALA A 21 4.94 -5.54 10.58
CA ALA A 21 5.90 -4.84 11.40
C ALA A 21 7.23 -4.75 10.67
N LEU A 22 7.94 -3.65 10.90
CA LEU A 22 9.33 -3.47 10.50
C LEU A 22 10.15 -3.24 11.76
N HIS A 23 11.13 -4.11 11.99
CA HIS A 23 12.16 -3.95 13.01
C HIS A 23 13.43 -3.45 12.35
N VAL A 24 13.91 -2.28 12.77
CA VAL A 24 15.12 -1.66 12.23
C VAL A 24 16.35 -2.30 12.88
N LEU A 25 17.07 -3.13 12.12
CA LEU A 25 18.33 -3.74 12.58
C LEU A 25 19.52 -2.83 12.31
N HIS A 26 19.52 -2.17 11.15
CA HIS A 26 20.46 -1.13 10.76
C HIS A 26 19.70 -0.06 9.94
N PRO A 27 19.54 1.17 10.46
CA PRO A 27 18.91 2.25 9.71
C PRO A 27 19.81 2.74 8.58
N ASP A 28 19.24 3.43 7.60
CA ASP A 28 20.02 4.06 6.52
C ASP A 28 20.90 5.20 7.08
N GLN A 29 22.19 5.19 6.75
CA GLN A 29 23.16 6.22 7.14
C GLN A 29 23.55 7.17 6.00
N CYS A 30 22.87 7.10 4.85
CA CYS A 30 23.21 7.82 3.62
C CYS A 30 22.09 8.76 3.15
N GLY A 31 21.11 9.07 4.00
CA GLY A 31 19.99 9.96 3.69
C GLY A 31 19.03 9.35 2.65
N GLY A 32 18.79 8.04 2.73
CA GLY A 32 17.83 7.30 1.92
C GLY A 32 16.88 6.44 2.77
N GLY A 33 16.08 5.61 2.11
CA GLY A 33 15.29 4.56 2.76
C GLY A 33 14.20 5.04 3.73
N THR A 34 13.83 6.32 3.67
CA THR A 34 12.71 6.95 4.39
C THR A 34 11.43 6.16 4.14
N LEU A 35 10.78 5.74 5.22
CA LEU A 35 9.46 5.14 5.18
C LEU A 35 8.41 6.24 5.19
N SER A 36 7.59 6.33 4.15
CA SER A 36 6.44 7.24 4.12
C SER A 36 5.18 6.44 4.40
N VAL A 37 4.32 6.93 5.29
CA VAL A 37 3.03 6.30 5.60
C VAL A 37 1.89 7.31 5.46
N LEU A 38 0.74 6.83 4.98
CA LEU A 38 -0.45 7.63 4.78
C LEU A 38 -1.69 6.86 5.25
N GLN A 39 -2.48 7.48 6.12
CA GLN A 39 -3.73 6.86 6.58
C GLN A 39 -4.77 6.89 5.45
N VAL A 40 -5.33 5.73 5.14
CA VAL A 40 -6.34 5.54 4.09
C VAL A 40 -7.56 6.44 4.30
N ASP A 41 -8.01 6.61 5.55
CA ASP A 41 -9.16 7.47 5.88
C ASP A 41 -8.99 8.91 5.38
N ARG A 42 -7.76 9.46 5.41
CA ARG A 42 -7.46 10.82 4.90
C ARG A 42 -7.68 10.91 3.40
N LEU A 43 -7.24 9.89 2.67
CA LEU A 43 -7.41 9.80 1.22
C LEU A 43 -8.89 9.63 0.84
N LEU A 44 -9.58 8.69 1.49
CA LEU A 44 -10.96 8.36 1.16
C LEU A 44 -11.95 9.48 1.50
N SER A 45 -11.69 10.25 2.56
CA SER A 45 -12.52 11.41 2.93
C SER A 45 -12.58 12.50 1.85
N ARG A 46 -11.65 12.48 0.89
CA ARG A 46 -11.56 13.42 -0.23
C ARG A 46 -12.12 12.85 -1.55
N LEU A 47 -12.40 11.55 -1.62
CA LEU A 47 -12.99 10.93 -2.80
C LEU A 47 -14.49 11.17 -2.86
N SER A 48 -15.00 11.40 -4.07
CA SER A 48 -16.43 11.42 -4.32
C SER A 48 -17.07 10.08 -3.96
N SER A 49 -18.34 10.11 -3.54
CA SER A 49 -19.10 8.89 -3.25
C SER A 49 -19.17 7.95 -4.46
N SER A 50 -19.25 8.51 -5.69
CA SER A 50 -19.21 7.72 -6.93
C SER A 50 -17.89 6.97 -7.11
N SER A 51 -16.75 7.61 -6.81
CA SER A 51 -15.43 6.96 -6.89
C SER A 51 -15.33 5.86 -5.82
N GLN A 52 -15.74 6.13 -4.58
CA GLN A 52 -15.73 5.11 -3.53
C GLN A 52 -16.62 3.91 -3.88
N LEU A 53 -17.80 4.14 -4.46
CA LEU A 53 -18.68 3.07 -4.93
C LEU A 53 -18.02 2.22 -6.03
N ALA A 54 -17.35 2.85 -7.00
CA ALA A 54 -16.64 2.16 -8.07
C ALA A 54 -15.43 1.36 -7.54
N LEU A 55 -14.61 1.94 -6.66
CA LEU A 55 -13.47 1.26 -6.01
C LEU A 55 -13.89 0.03 -5.20
N SER A 56 -15.13 0.02 -4.72
CA SER A 56 -15.70 -1.08 -3.94
C SER A 56 -16.40 -2.15 -4.78
N ALA A 57 -16.49 -1.97 -6.10
CA ALA A 57 -17.03 -2.99 -6.99
C ALA A 57 -15.93 -4.00 -7.33
N PRO A 58 -16.27 -5.29 -7.57
CA PRO A 58 -15.31 -6.32 -7.96
C PRO A 58 -14.88 -6.18 -9.44
N GLU A 59 -14.37 -5.00 -9.79
CA GLU A 59 -14.05 -4.58 -11.16
C GLU A 59 -12.55 -4.37 -11.38
N TYR A 60 -11.72 -5.03 -10.57
CA TYR A 60 -10.27 -4.93 -10.63
C TYR A 60 -9.67 -6.32 -10.72
N ARG A 61 -8.89 -6.57 -11.78
CA ARG A 61 -8.02 -7.74 -11.87
C ARG A 61 -6.67 -7.39 -11.26
N ILE A 62 -6.28 -8.09 -10.20
CA ILE A 62 -5.06 -7.83 -9.43
C ILE A 62 -4.11 -8.98 -9.71
N HIS A 63 -3.01 -8.68 -10.37
CA HIS A 63 -2.00 -9.63 -10.83
C HIS A 63 -1.00 -9.93 -9.72
N VAL A 64 -0.55 -11.17 -9.67
CA VAL A 64 0.59 -11.58 -8.85
C VAL A 64 1.86 -11.08 -9.58
N PRO A 65 2.71 -10.27 -8.94
CA PRO A 65 3.96 -9.83 -9.56
C PRO A 65 4.85 -11.03 -9.91
N PRO A 66 5.62 -10.99 -11.01
CA PRO A 66 6.42 -12.12 -11.48
C PRO A 66 7.32 -12.71 -10.40
N GLU A 67 7.92 -11.86 -9.55
CA GLU A 67 8.80 -12.25 -8.45
C GLU A 67 8.11 -13.01 -7.30
N PHE A 68 6.77 -13.05 -7.28
CA PHE A 68 5.96 -13.71 -6.24
C PHE A 68 5.13 -14.89 -6.76
N ILE A 69 5.27 -15.27 -8.04
CA ILE A 69 4.60 -16.45 -8.58
C ILE A 69 5.20 -17.70 -7.93
N LYS A 70 4.35 -18.45 -7.21
CA LYS A 70 4.74 -19.72 -6.55
C LYS A 70 4.48 -20.92 -7.46
N ASN A 71 3.38 -20.87 -8.21
CA ASN A 71 2.94 -21.85 -9.19
C ASN A 71 2.10 -21.14 -10.27
N ASP A 72 2.05 -21.69 -11.48
CA ASP A 72 1.36 -21.06 -12.63
C ASP A 72 -0.17 -21.17 -12.57
N GLU A 73 -0.73 -21.72 -11.49
CA GLU A 73 -2.17 -21.99 -11.37
C GLU A 73 -2.98 -20.73 -11.10
N GLN A 74 -2.43 -19.74 -10.39
CA GLN A 74 -3.14 -18.52 -10.03
C GLN A 74 -2.27 -17.26 -10.17
N LEU A 75 -2.33 -16.65 -11.36
CA LEU A 75 -1.58 -15.45 -11.70
C LEU A 75 -2.31 -14.14 -11.37
N SER A 76 -3.60 -14.21 -11.01
CA SER A 76 -4.37 -13.03 -10.60
C SER A 76 -5.60 -13.38 -9.75
N ILE A 77 -6.14 -12.38 -9.06
CA ILE A 77 -7.45 -12.38 -8.42
C ILE A 77 -8.32 -11.27 -9.01
N THR A 78 -9.65 -11.45 -9.00
CA THR A 78 -10.59 -10.37 -9.33
C THR A 78 -11.35 -9.98 -8.09
N GLY A 79 -11.41 -8.69 -7.78
CA GLY A 79 -12.08 -8.21 -6.58
C GLY A 79 -12.06 -6.69 -6.43
N PRO A 80 -12.65 -6.16 -5.35
CA PRO A 80 -12.61 -4.74 -5.05
C PRO A 80 -11.23 -4.32 -4.54
N ILE A 81 -10.92 -3.03 -4.67
CA ILE A 81 -9.74 -2.42 -4.04
C ILE A 81 -10.08 -1.58 -2.80
N LEU A 82 -11.35 -1.21 -2.64
CA LEU A 82 -11.89 -0.60 -1.43
C LEU A 82 -12.92 -1.52 -0.78
N SER A 83 -12.80 -1.78 0.52
CA SER A 83 -13.78 -2.56 1.29
C SER A 83 -14.72 -1.63 2.06
N LYS A 84 -16.02 -1.97 2.04
CA LYS A 84 -17.15 -1.21 2.62
C LYS A 84 -17.46 -1.56 4.08
N ARG A 85 -16.49 -2.07 4.84
CA ARG A 85 -16.69 -2.34 6.27
C ARG A 85 -16.91 -1.05 7.06
N THR A 86 -17.31 -1.20 8.32
CA THR A 86 -17.56 -0.08 9.25
C THR A 86 -16.41 0.93 9.31
N ARG A 87 -15.17 0.48 9.07
CA ARG A 87 -14.04 1.34 8.74
C ARG A 87 -13.51 0.94 7.36
N PRO A 88 -13.34 1.90 6.45
CA PRO A 88 -12.93 1.58 5.10
C PRO A 88 -11.49 1.06 5.10
N GLU A 89 -11.25 0.07 4.24
CA GLU A 89 -9.98 -0.62 4.08
C GLU A 89 -9.60 -0.58 2.61
N LEU A 90 -8.33 -0.30 2.33
CA LEU A 90 -7.81 -0.24 0.97
C LEU A 90 -6.84 -1.40 0.72
N ARG A 91 -6.92 -1.97 -0.48
CA ARG A 91 -5.96 -2.88 -1.07
C ARG A 91 -5.42 -2.19 -2.31
N PHE A 92 -4.15 -1.80 -2.30
CA PHE A 92 -3.62 -0.97 -3.37
C PHE A 92 -2.16 -1.28 -3.65
N ARG A 93 -1.83 -1.35 -4.94
CA ARG A 93 -0.49 -1.28 -5.50
C ARG A 93 -0.67 -1.02 -7.00
N GLU A 94 -0.39 0.21 -7.42
CA GLU A 94 -0.80 0.75 -8.72
C GLU A 94 -0.34 -0.12 -9.91
N ASP A 95 0.88 -0.64 -9.85
CA ASP A 95 1.52 -1.35 -10.96
C ASP A 95 0.96 -2.76 -11.22
N ILE A 96 0.09 -3.28 -10.34
CA ILE A 96 -0.30 -4.70 -10.37
C ILE A 96 -1.79 -4.92 -10.56
N PHE A 97 -2.61 -3.90 -10.78
CA PHE A 97 -4.02 -4.13 -11.07
C PHE A 97 -4.49 -3.44 -12.35
N THR A 98 -5.50 -4.04 -12.97
CA THR A 98 -6.14 -3.56 -14.19
C THR A 98 -7.63 -3.34 -13.91
N PRO A 99 -8.13 -2.09 -14.01
CA PRO A 99 -9.56 -1.82 -13.99
C PRO A 99 -10.27 -2.51 -15.16
N LEU A 100 -11.41 -3.13 -14.90
CA LEU A 100 -12.18 -3.91 -15.88
C LEU A 100 -13.31 -3.10 -16.55
N THR A 101 -13.62 -1.93 -16.01
CA THR A 101 -14.67 -1.04 -16.52
C THR A 101 -14.18 0.40 -16.62
N ALA A 102 -14.85 1.22 -17.43
CA ALA A 102 -14.54 2.65 -17.53
C ALA A 102 -14.69 3.37 -16.19
N ARG A 103 -15.75 3.06 -15.41
CA ARG A 103 -15.95 3.65 -14.08
C ARG A 103 -14.84 3.25 -13.10
N ALA A 104 -14.38 2.00 -13.14
CA ALA A 104 -13.30 1.52 -12.30
C ALA A 104 -11.98 2.23 -12.63
N LYS A 105 -11.72 2.45 -13.93
CA LYS A 105 -10.56 3.21 -14.42
C LYS A 105 -10.58 4.65 -13.92
N THR A 106 -11.67 5.37 -14.16
CA THR A 106 -11.83 6.77 -13.68
C THR A 106 -11.69 6.88 -12.16
N ALA A 107 -12.21 5.92 -11.40
CA ALA A 107 -12.09 5.93 -9.95
C ALA A 107 -10.64 5.78 -9.47
N VAL A 108 -9.83 4.98 -10.16
CA VAL A 108 -8.39 4.84 -9.89
C VAL A 108 -7.62 6.09 -10.29
N GLU A 109 -7.94 6.68 -11.45
CA GLU A 109 -7.34 7.95 -11.88
C GLU A 109 -7.61 9.05 -10.84
N ASN A 110 -8.82 9.12 -10.29
CA ASN A 110 -9.16 10.04 -9.21
C ASN A 110 -8.36 9.76 -7.93
N LEU A 111 -8.24 8.48 -7.54
CA LEU A 111 -7.47 8.05 -6.37
C LEU A 111 -5.99 8.45 -6.50
N ASN A 112 -5.37 8.17 -7.65
CA ASN A 112 -3.97 8.50 -7.93
C ASN A 112 -3.76 10.02 -7.99
N SER A 113 -4.69 10.75 -8.62
CA SER A 113 -4.64 12.22 -8.64
C SER A 113 -4.68 12.83 -7.24
N LEU A 114 -5.49 12.26 -6.34
CA LEU A 114 -5.51 12.69 -4.93
C LEU A 114 -4.22 12.34 -4.19
N LEU A 115 -3.67 11.14 -4.39
CA LEU A 115 -2.40 10.73 -3.78
C LEU A 115 -1.26 11.70 -4.11
N LEU A 116 -1.23 12.23 -5.33
CA LEU A 116 -0.25 13.21 -5.78
C LEU A 116 -0.61 14.66 -5.43
N GLY A 117 -1.81 14.90 -4.91
CA GLY A 117 -2.33 16.24 -4.61
C GLY A 117 -1.67 16.84 -3.35
N PRO A 118 -1.48 18.17 -3.31
CA PRO A 118 -0.76 18.86 -2.24
C PRO A 118 -1.38 18.64 -0.85
N HIS A 119 -2.71 18.54 -0.77
CA HIS A 119 -3.41 18.28 0.49
C HIS A 119 -3.12 16.90 1.08
N ILE A 120 -2.92 15.87 0.25
CA ILE A 120 -2.57 14.54 0.75
C ILE A 120 -1.10 14.51 1.12
N GLN A 121 -0.24 15.20 0.38
CA GLN A 121 1.19 15.30 0.70
C GLN A 121 1.44 15.88 2.09
N THR A 122 0.61 16.83 2.57
CA THR A 122 0.71 17.35 3.94
C THR A 122 0.27 16.37 5.04
N GLU A 123 -0.46 15.31 4.68
CA GLU A 123 -0.93 14.25 5.61
C GLU A 123 0.05 13.06 5.66
N VAL A 124 1.07 13.04 4.81
CA VAL A 124 2.08 11.99 4.78
C VAL A 124 3.02 12.14 5.97
N VAL A 125 3.22 11.05 6.71
CA VAL A 125 4.24 10.99 7.75
C VAL A 125 5.49 10.34 7.15
N HIS A 126 6.59 11.09 7.16
CA HIS A 126 7.90 10.62 6.74
C HIS A 126 8.71 10.18 7.96
N LEU A 127 9.18 8.94 7.93
CA LEU A 127 9.93 8.31 9.01
C LEU A 127 11.32 7.93 8.47
N ASP A 128 12.29 8.79 8.72
CA ASP A 128 13.69 8.60 8.38
C ASP A 128 14.45 7.86 9.50
N SER A 129 15.78 7.82 9.41
CA SER A 129 16.63 7.14 10.39
C SER A 129 16.72 7.85 11.74
N GLU A 130 16.37 9.14 11.83
CA GLU A 130 16.30 9.87 13.10
C GLU A 130 15.02 9.49 13.87
N LEU A 131 13.90 9.34 13.15
CA LEU A 131 12.61 8.93 13.73
C LEU A 131 12.46 7.41 13.89
N LEU A 132 13.16 6.62 13.08
CA LEU A 132 13.22 5.16 13.19
C LEU A 132 14.69 4.69 13.36
N PRO A 133 15.33 4.99 14.50
CA PRO A 133 16.68 4.55 14.78
C PRO A 133 16.74 3.03 14.94
N GLN A 134 17.97 2.52 15.07
CA GLN A 134 18.23 1.11 15.34
C GLN A 134 17.41 0.59 16.53
N HIS A 135 16.91 -0.64 16.42
CA HIS A 135 16.03 -1.33 17.36
C HIS A 135 14.59 -0.78 17.45
N SER A 136 14.25 0.23 16.66
CA SER A 136 12.85 0.66 16.52
C SER A 136 11.99 -0.41 15.87
N ILE A 137 10.75 -0.52 16.33
CA ILE A 137 9.73 -1.37 15.73
C ILE A 137 8.53 -0.49 15.39
N ILE A 138 8.14 -0.50 14.12
CA ILE A 138 6.86 0.08 13.68
C ILE A 138 5.90 -1.05 13.35
N LEU A 139 4.65 -0.91 13.81
CA LEU A 139 3.54 -1.82 13.51
C LEU A 139 2.46 -1.04 12.77
N LEU A 140 2.00 -1.57 11.65
CA LEU A 140 1.00 -0.91 10.82
C LEU A 140 -0.15 -1.86 10.49
N ASP A 141 -1.36 -1.29 10.50
CA ASP A 141 -2.54 -1.91 9.90
C ASP A 141 -2.46 -1.76 8.39
N ASN A 142 -2.09 -2.86 7.72
CA ASN A 142 -1.75 -2.91 6.31
C ASN A 142 -2.89 -2.46 5.40
N ARG A 143 -4.13 -2.53 5.87
CA ARG A 143 -5.30 -2.15 5.07
C ARG A 143 -5.78 -0.73 5.33
N ARG A 144 -5.25 -0.09 6.36
CA ARG A 144 -5.62 1.27 6.78
C ARG A 144 -4.48 2.27 6.61
N TRP A 145 -3.29 1.79 6.28
CA TRP A 145 -2.12 2.59 6.00
C TRP A 145 -1.50 2.17 4.67
N LEU A 146 -1.40 3.12 3.75
CA LEU A 146 -0.50 3.01 2.62
C LEU A 146 0.92 3.26 3.10
N HIS A 147 1.87 2.62 2.44
CA HIS A 147 3.27 2.91 2.67
C HIS A 147 4.06 2.96 1.37
N ALA A 148 5.10 3.80 1.38
CA ALA A 148 6.04 4.00 0.29
C ALA A 148 7.44 4.12 0.89
N ARG A 149 8.46 4.02 0.03
CA ARG A 149 9.85 4.17 0.47
C ARG A 149 10.64 5.00 -0.52
N SER A 150 11.46 5.93 -0.02
CA SER A 150 12.46 6.59 -0.86
C SER A 150 13.55 5.61 -1.32
N ASP A 151 14.39 6.07 -2.25
CA ASP A 151 15.58 5.33 -2.70
C ASP A 151 16.42 4.92 -1.48
N VAL A 152 16.77 3.65 -1.36
CA VAL A 152 17.75 3.18 -0.36
C VAL A 152 19.13 3.50 -0.88
N LYS A 153 19.93 4.21 -0.09
CA LYS A 153 21.27 4.64 -0.47
C LYS A 153 22.34 3.88 0.30
N ASP A 154 22.02 3.43 1.51
CA ASP A 154 22.94 2.64 2.33
C ASP A 154 22.80 1.13 2.05
N PRO A 155 23.83 0.45 1.51
CA PRO A 155 23.81 -0.98 1.28
C PRO A 155 23.74 -1.81 2.57
N ASN A 156 24.09 -1.23 3.72
CA ASN A 156 24.02 -1.89 5.03
C ASN A 156 22.65 -1.73 5.70
N ARG A 157 21.73 -0.96 5.10
CA ARG A 157 20.38 -0.78 5.63
C ARG A 157 19.69 -2.15 5.74
N HIS A 158 19.31 -2.52 6.95
CA HIS A 158 18.73 -3.83 7.24
C HIS A 158 17.51 -3.71 8.14
N LEU A 159 16.37 -4.17 7.63
CA LEU A 159 15.12 -4.27 8.38
C LEU A 159 14.63 -5.72 8.36
N ARG A 160 14.10 -6.18 9.48
CA ARG A 160 13.35 -7.44 9.55
C ARG A 160 11.85 -7.13 9.44
N ARG A 161 11.18 -7.77 8.48
CA ARG A 161 9.73 -7.62 8.26
C ARG A 161 8.97 -8.84 8.78
N VAL A 162 7.89 -8.62 9.51
CA VAL A 162 6.96 -9.66 9.96
C VAL A 162 5.56 -9.29 9.48
N ARG A 163 4.80 -10.27 9.01
CA ARG A 163 3.41 -10.12 8.54
C ARG A 163 2.56 -11.16 9.26
N TRP A 164 1.36 -10.79 9.69
CA TRP A 164 0.48 -11.73 10.39
C TRP A 164 -1.00 -11.40 10.17
N ASP A 165 -1.85 -12.27 10.72
CA ASP A 165 -3.31 -12.18 10.66
C ASP A 165 -3.80 -12.08 9.20
N ALA A 166 -3.39 -13.05 8.37
CA ALA A 166 -3.85 -13.16 6.99
C ALA A 166 -5.36 -13.43 6.98
N ARG A 167 -6.11 -12.55 6.30
CA ARG A 167 -7.56 -12.65 6.22
C ARG A 167 -8.04 -12.32 4.81
N PRO A 168 -9.18 -12.86 4.37
CA PRO A 168 -9.82 -12.40 3.14
C PRO A 168 -10.03 -10.89 3.13
N PHE A 169 -9.86 -10.28 1.96
CA PHE A 169 -10.29 -8.90 1.71
C PHE A 169 -11.71 -8.94 1.16
N ILE A 170 -12.67 -8.50 1.98
CA ILE A 170 -14.12 -8.54 1.69
C ILE A 170 -14.66 -7.12 1.77
#